data_AF-A0A7L8UBJ0-F1
#
_entry.id   AF-A0A7L8UBJ0-F1
#
_cell.length_a   1.000
_cell.length_b   1.000
_cell.length_c   1.000
_cell.angle_alpha   90.00
_cell.angle_beta   90.00
_cell.angle_gamma   90.00
#
_symmetry.space_group_name_H-M   'P 1'
#
loop_
_entity.id
_entity.type
_entity.pdbx_description
1 polymer ?
#
loop_
_entity_poly.entity_id
_entity_poly.type
_entity_poly.pdbx_seq_one_letter_code
_entity_poly.pdbx_strand_id
1 'polypeptide(L)'
;MTKELKRSGEKEFNSKKTITDSLYKKINSSEITLSEKKVLMQKFIQSKEELEQFNQNFAIEETTKIWSRIHSYTAEFSKENKYQLVIGSQNKQSVLFADENIDVTNELIIYINKKYEGLK
;
A
#
# COMPACT_ATOMS: atom_id res chain seq x y z
N MET A 1 -6.72 7.01 -5.98
CA MET A 1 -6.45 6.04 -4.90
C MET A 1 -4.96 5.83 -4.62
N THR A 2 -4.16 5.41 -5.59
CA THR A 2 -2.75 5.02 -5.36
C THR A 2 -1.82 6.17 -4.98
N LYS A 3 -2.12 7.41 -5.39
CA LYS A 3 -1.31 8.60 -5.08
C LYS A 3 -1.27 8.94 -3.58
N GLU A 4 -2.41 8.84 -2.90
CA GLU A 4 -2.51 9.15 -1.46
C GLU A 4 -1.75 8.12 -0.63
N LEU A 5 -1.99 6.83 -0.92
CA LEU A 5 -1.34 5.71 -0.23
C LEU A 5 0.18 5.76 -0.40
N LYS A 6 0.64 6.02 -1.63
CA LYS A 6 2.06 6.24 -1.93
C LYS A 6 2.64 7.41 -1.11
N ARG A 7 1.95 8.55 -1.04
CA ARG A 7 2.41 9.72 -0.28
C ARG A 7 2.50 9.44 1.22
N SER A 8 1.51 8.73 1.78
CA SER A 8 1.52 8.36 3.21
C SER A 8 2.68 7.40 3.52
N GLY A 9 2.86 6.37 2.69
CA GLY A 9 3.96 5.42 2.83
C GLY A 9 5.34 6.06 2.70
N GLU A 10 5.53 6.92 1.70
CA GLU A 10 6.79 7.64 1.50
C GLU A 10 7.12 8.53 2.71
N LYS A 11 6.12 9.19 3.30
CA LYS A 11 6.32 10.02 4.48
C LYS A 11 6.78 9.19 5.68
N GLU A 12 6.11 8.07 5.95
CA GLU A 12 6.44 7.21 7.08
C GLU A 12 7.80 6.51 6.90
N PHE A 13 8.08 6.03 5.68
CA PHE A 13 9.38 5.48 5.31
C PHE A 13 10.51 6.50 5.51
N ASN A 14 10.35 7.73 5.00
CA ASN A 14 11.35 8.78 5.13
C ASN A 14 11.59 9.18 6.59
N SER A 15 10.54 9.17 7.42
CA SER A 15 10.66 9.42 8.86
C SER A 15 11.52 8.35 9.54
N LYS A 16 11.20 7.07 9.33
CA LYS A 16 11.95 5.93 9.88
C LYS A 16 13.40 5.92 9.39
N LYS A 17 13.61 6.23 8.10
CA LYS A 17 14.96 6.35 7.50
C LYS A 17 15.77 7.46 8.17
N THR A 18 15.18 8.63 8.39
CA THR A 18 15.86 9.77 9.04
C THR A 18 16.31 9.43 10.46
N ILE A 19 15.48 8.67 11.20
CA ILE A 19 15.82 8.19 12.54
C ILE A 19 17.02 7.23 12.48
N THR A 20 16.98 6.24 11.59
CA THR A 20 18.07 5.28 11.39
C THR A 20 19.38 5.97 10.98
N ASP A 21 19.33 6.93 10.05
CA ASP A 21 20.49 7.70 9.59
C ASP A 21 21.07 8.57 10.71
N SER A 22 20.21 9.16 11.55
CA SER A 22 20.62 9.95 12.72
C SER A 22 21.31 9.07 13.77
N LEU A 23 20.78 7.87 14.04
CA LEU A 23 21.40 6.89 14.93
C LEU A 23 22.77 6.44 14.40
N TYR A 24 22.89 6.18 13.10
CA TYR A 24 24.16 5.84 12.47
C TYR A 24 25.21 6.95 12.60
N LYS A 25 24.82 8.20 12.34
CA LYS A 25 25.71 9.36 12.53
C LYS A 25 26.17 9.50 13.98
N LYS A 26 25.28 9.28 14.95
CA LYS A 26 25.62 9.31 16.37
C LYS A 26 26.55 8.18 16.78
N ILE A 27 26.44 6.98 16.20
CA ILE A 27 27.33 5.84 16.49
C ILE A 27 28.75 6.05 15.97
N ASN A 28 28.90 6.83 14.89
CA ASN A 28 30.18 7.10 14.24
C ASN A 28 30.84 8.40 14.70
N SER A 29 30.22 9.18 15.61
CA SER A 29 30.86 10.37 16.17
C SER A 29 31.93 9.97 17.19
N SER A 30 33.01 10.75 17.24
CA SER A 30 34.20 10.46 18.04
C SER A 30 34.04 10.68 19.56
N GLU A 31 32.87 11.12 20.03
CA GLU A 31 32.65 11.66 21.38
C GLU A 31 31.85 10.72 22.32
N ILE A 32 31.55 9.49 21.91
CA ILE A 32 30.69 8.56 22.67
C ILE A 32 31.49 7.50 23.44
N THR A 33 31.05 7.22 24.66
CA THR A 33 31.60 6.13 25.47
C THR A 33 31.20 4.76 24.93
N LEU A 34 31.96 3.72 25.29
CA LEU A 34 31.69 2.32 24.92
C LEU A 34 30.28 1.85 25.34
N SER A 35 29.79 2.31 26.50
CA SER A 35 28.46 1.97 27.00
C SER A 35 27.36 2.61 26.17
N GLU A 36 27.50 3.90 25.85
CA GLU A 36 26.55 4.64 25.00
C GLU A 36 26.53 4.08 23.58
N LYS A 37 27.70 3.72 23.04
CA LYS A 37 27.80 3.07 21.73
C LYS A 37 27.03 1.77 21.67
N LYS A 38 27.08 0.94 22.72
CA LYS A 38 26.32 -0.32 22.80
C LYS A 38 24.81 -0.09 22.80
N VAL A 39 24.34 0.90 23.57
CA VAL A 39 22.91 1.27 23.61
C VAL A 39 22.44 1.84 22.26
N LEU A 40 23.24 2.70 21.63
CA LEU A 40 22.92 3.26 20.32
C LEU A 40 22.92 2.18 19.23
N MET A 41 23.84 1.22 19.28
CA MET A 41 23.88 0.10 18.34
C MET A 41 22.63 -0.78 18.44
N GLN A 42 22.16 -1.08 19.66
CA GLN A 42 20.91 -1.82 19.86
C GLN A 42 19.72 -1.06 19.27
N LYS A 43 19.62 0.26 19.52
CA LYS A 43 18.56 1.10 18.94
C LYS A 43 18.64 1.17 17.41
N PHE A 44 19.83 1.19 16.85
CA PHE A 44 20.04 1.19 15.40
C PHE A 44 19.58 -0.13 14.76
N ILE A 45 19.94 -1.26 15.36
CA ILE A 45 19.50 -2.59 14.89
C ILE A 45 17.98 -2.68 14.91
N GLN A 46 17.36 -2.30 16.03
CA GLN A 46 15.90 -2.28 16.16
C GLN A 46 15.24 -1.36 15.11
N SER A 47 15.76 -0.13 14.94
CA SER A 47 15.23 0.82 13.94
C SER A 47 15.36 0.29 12.50
N LYS A 48 16.42 -0.48 12.22
CA LYS A 48 16.63 -1.12 10.92
C LYS A 48 15.62 -2.26 10.70
N GLU A 49 15.43 -3.12 11.70
CA GLU A 49 14.44 -4.20 11.66
C GLU A 49 13.02 -3.65 11.47
N GLU A 50 12.65 -2.59 12.18
CA GLU A 50 11.35 -1.92 12.03
C GLU A 50 11.16 -1.34 10.62
N LEU A 51 12.21 -0.82 9.99
CA LEU A 51 12.16 -0.29 8.64
C LEU A 51 12.01 -1.40 7.59
N GLU A 52 12.69 -2.53 7.78
CA GLU A 52 12.53 -3.71 6.93
C GLU A 52 11.13 -4.31 7.06
N GLN A 53 10.63 -4.48 8.29
CA GLN A 53 9.27 -4.96 8.55
C GLN A 53 8.21 -4.01 7.97
N PHE A 54 8.39 -2.70 8.12
CA PHE A 54 7.51 -1.71 7.53
C PHE A 54 7.44 -1.88 6.00
N ASN A 55 8.58 -2.01 5.32
CA ASN A 55 8.59 -2.22 3.87
C ASN A 55 7.86 -3.49 3.43
N GLN A 56 8.03 -4.59 4.16
CA GLN A 56 7.36 -5.86 3.84
C GLN A 56 5.85 -5.77 4.06
N ASN A 57 5.42 -5.20 5.20
CA ASN A 57 4.01 -5.17 5.58
C ASN A 57 3.24 -4.08 4.82
N PHE A 58 3.86 -2.94 4.57
CA PHE A 58 3.21 -1.80 3.91
C PHE A 58 2.64 -2.18 2.55
N ALA A 59 3.40 -2.88 1.71
CA ALA A 59 2.93 -3.30 0.39
C ALA A 59 1.69 -4.22 0.48
N ILE A 60 1.67 -5.14 1.45
CA ILE A 60 0.58 -6.09 1.66
C ILE A 60 -0.66 -5.37 2.20
N GLU A 61 -0.50 -4.54 3.22
CA GLU A 61 -1.58 -3.78 3.83
C GLU A 61 -2.24 -2.82 2.84
N GLU A 62 -1.43 -2.08 2.07
CA GLU A 62 -1.95 -1.13 1.08
C GLU A 62 -2.65 -1.85 -0.07
N THR A 63 -2.10 -2.97 -0.53
CA THR A 63 -2.76 -3.83 -1.53
C THR A 63 -4.12 -4.30 -1.02
N THR A 64 -4.18 -4.72 0.25
CA THR A 64 -5.44 -5.17 0.88
C THR A 64 -6.46 -4.04 0.98
N LYS A 65 -6.04 -2.83 1.38
CA LYS A 65 -6.92 -1.64 1.44
C LYS A 65 -7.46 -1.28 0.06
N ILE A 66 -6.62 -1.33 -0.98
CA ILE A 66 -7.04 -1.08 -2.36
C ILE A 66 -8.10 -2.11 -2.79
N TRP A 67 -7.84 -3.40 -2.58
CA TRP A 67 -8.79 -4.46 -2.92
C TRP A 67 -10.11 -4.36 -2.17
N SER A 68 -10.07 -4.01 -0.88
CA SER A 68 -11.29 -3.79 -0.08
C SER A 68 -12.15 -2.67 -0.67
N ARG A 69 -11.53 -1.55 -1.07
CA ARG A 69 -12.23 -0.43 -1.74
C ARG A 69 -12.79 -0.84 -3.09
N ILE A 70 -12.01 -1.52 -3.92
CA ILE A 70 -12.46 -2.04 -5.22
C ILE A 70 -13.67 -2.96 -5.00
N HIS A 71 -13.61 -3.89 -4.05
CA HIS A 71 -14.71 -4.82 -3.78
C HIS A 71 -15.99 -4.07 -3.35
N SER A 72 -15.87 -3.09 -2.46
CA SER A 72 -17.01 -2.27 -2.03
C SER A 72 -17.65 -1.53 -3.20
N TYR A 73 -16.85 -0.85 -4.03
CA TYR A 73 -17.36 -0.10 -5.18
C TYR A 73 -17.90 -1.01 -6.27
N THR A 74 -17.29 -2.17 -6.51
CA THR A 74 -17.83 -3.18 -7.45
C THR A 74 -19.19 -3.70 -6.98
N ALA A 75 -19.39 -3.89 -5.67
CA ALA A 75 -20.68 -4.33 -5.13
C ALA A 75 -21.78 -3.26 -5.34
N GLU A 76 -21.45 -1.98 -5.16
CA GLU A 76 -22.37 -0.88 -5.48
C GLU A 76 -22.67 -0.80 -6.97
N PHE A 77 -21.63 -0.79 -7.82
CA PHE A 77 -21.75 -0.78 -9.27
C PHE A 77 -22.62 -1.93 -9.79
N SER A 78 -22.44 -3.13 -9.23
CA SER A 78 -23.22 -4.31 -9.59
C SER A 78 -24.71 -4.14 -9.26
N LYS A 79 -25.03 -3.56 -8.10
CA LYS A 79 -26.43 -3.28 -7.71
C LYS A 79 -27.07 -2.23 -8.62
N GLU A 80 -26.37 -1.14 -8.89
CA GLU A 80 -26.89 -0.03 -9.72
C GLU A 80 -27.16 -0.47 -11.16
N ASN A 81 -26.29 -1.33 -11.72
CA ASN A 81 -26.40 -1.83 -13.09
C ASN A 81 -27.10 -3.20 -13.18
N LYS A 82 -27.61 -3.72 -12.06
CA LYS A 82 -28.34 -5.00 -11.96
C LYS A 82 -27.51 -6.22 -12.42
N TYR A 83 -26.19 -6.17 -12.26
CA TYR A 83 -25.34 -7.33 -12.46
C TYR A 83 -25.52 -8.31 -11.30
N GLN A 84 -25.84 -9.55 -11.62
CA GLN A 84 -25.97 -10.63 -10.64
C GLN A 84 -24.62 -11.26 -10.29
N LEU A 85 -23.63 -11.13 -11.18
CA LEU A 85 -22.30 -11.70 -11.04
C LEU A 85 -21.29 -10.84 -11.80
N VAL A 86 -20.15 -10.56 -11.14
CA VAL A 86 -18.97 -9.96 -11.77
C VAL A 86 -17.79 -10.87 -11.49
N ILE A 87 -17.11 -11.32 -12.55
CA ILE A 87 -15.95 -12.21 -12.46
C ILE A 87 -14.71 -11.41 -12.81
N GLY A 88 -13.78 -11.30 -11.85
CA GLY A 88 -12.47 -10.74 -12.12
C GLY A 88 -11.59 -11.75 -12.86
N SER A 89 -10.94 -11.33 -13.94
CA SER A 89 -9.89 -12.12 -14.59
C SER A 89 -8.54 -11.86 -13.92
N GLN A 90 -8.19 -12.64 -12.90
CA GLN A 90 -6.84 -12.61 -12.34
C GLN A 90 -5.92 -13.46 -13.21
N ASN A 91 -4.74 -12.93 -13.59
CA ASN A 91 -3.74 -13.61 -14.43
C ASN A 91 -4.25 -14.11 -15.80
N LYS A 92 -5.21 -13.41 -16.41
CA LYS A 92 -5.75 -13.70 -17.76
C LYS A 92 -6.37 -15.10 -17.94
N GLN A 93 -6.75 -15.79 -16.86
CA GLN A 93 -7.24 -17.19 -16.95
C GLN A 93 -8.51 -17.48 -16.15
N SER A 94 -9.29 -16.48 -15.72
CA SER A 94 -10.57 -16.77 -15.04
C SER A 94 -11.74 -16.99 -16.01
N VAL A 95 -11.59 -16.53 -17.26
CA VAL A 95 -12.61 -16.61 -18.30
C VAL A 95 -11.93 -17.02 -19.60
N LEU A 96 -12.31 -18.19 -20.14
CA LEU A 96 -11.74 -18.73 -21.38
C LEU A 96 -12.20 -17.92 -22.61
N PHE A 97 -13.46 -17.49 -22.59
CA PHE A 97 -14.06 -16.64 -23.60
C PHE A 97 -15.23 -15.88 -22.95
N ALA A 98 -15.30 -14.59 -23.19
CA ALA A 98 -16.49 -13.77 -22.98
C ALA A 98 -16.63 -12.83 -24.17
N ASP A 99 -17.87 -12.52 -24.52
CA ASP A 99 -18.15 -11.51 -25.52
C ASP A 99 -17.65 -10.13 -25.04
N GLU A 100 -17.10 -9.32 -25.94
CA GLU A 100 -16.60 -7.98 -25.60
C GLU A 100 -17.70 -7.08 -25.03
N ASN A 101 -18.95 -7.29 -25.41
CA ASN A 101 -20.10 -6.54 -24.89
C ASN A 101 -20.44 -6.87 -23.43
N ILE A 102 -19.86 -7.93 -22.87
CA ILE A 102 -20.03 -8.34 -21.46
C ILE A 102 -18.92 -7.74 -20.58
N ASP A 103 -17.82 -7.28 -21.16
CA ASP A 103 -16.72 -6.69 -20.42
C ASP A 103 -17.11 -5.30 -19.90
N VAL A 104 -17.25 -5.21 -18.57
CA VAL A 104 -17.60 -3.97 -17.86
C VAL A 104 -16.39 -3.28 -17.22
N THR A 105 -15.17 -3.72 -17.55
CA THR A 105 -13.94 -3.28 -16.89
C THR A 105 -13.77 -1.76 -16.99
N ASN A 106 -14.05 -1.18 -18.16
CA ASN A 106 -13.88 0.25 -18.38
C ASN A 106 -14.92 1.08 -17.60
N GLU A 107 -16.20 0.68 -17.64
CA GLU A 107 -17.27 1.33 -16.87
C GLU A 107 -16.97 1.25 -15.37
N LEU A 108 -16.54 0.08 -14.90
CA LEU A 108 -16.20 -0.13 -13.50
C LEU A 108 -15.00 0.72 -13.06
N ILE A 109 -13.95 0.84 -13.88
CA ILE A 109 -12.80 1.71 -13.58
C ILE A 109 -13.25 3.17 -13.47
N ILE A 110 -14.08 3.64 -14.41
CA ILE A 110 -14.61 5.02 -14.38
C ILE A 110 -15.44 5.24 -13.11
N TYR A 111 -16.33 4.30 -12.79
CA TYR A 111 -17.18 4.35 -11.60
C TYR A 111 -16.36 4.41 -10.31
N ILE A 112 -15.38 3.51 -10.17
CA ILE A 112 -14.48 3.44 -9.01
C ILE A 112 -13.72 4.77 -8.82
N ASN A 113 -13.20 5.33 -9.91
CA ASN A 113 -12.45 6.59 -9.84
C ASN A 113 -13.36 7.76 -9.42
N LYS A 114 -14.57 7.86 -9.97
CA LYS A 114 -15.57 8.86 -9.57
C LYS A 114 -15.93 8.74 -8.09
N LYS A 115 -16.26 7.53 -7.62
CA LYS A 115 -16.60 7.26 -6.21
C LYS A 115 -15.44 7.63 -5.28
N TYR A 116 -14.21 7.32 -5.65
CA TYR A 116 -13.05 7.71 -4.86
C TYR A 116 -12.85 9.23 -4.80
N GLU A 117 -13.13 9.95 -5.89
CA GLU A 117 -13.07 11.41 -5.94
C GLU A 117 -14.26 12.09 -5.24
N GLY A 118 -15.23 11.32 -4.73
CA GLY A 118 -16.46 11.83 -4.12
C GLY A 118 -17.46 12.38 -5.15
N LEU A 119 -17.25 12.06 -6.42
CA LEU A 119 -18.15 12.41 -7.52
C LEU A 119 -19.24 11.33 -7.62
N LYS A 120 -20.50 11.76 -7.81
CA LYS A 120 -21.61 10.85 -8.12
C LYS A 120 -21.47 10.29 -9.53
#